data_AF-A0A4P6G869-F1
#
_entry.id   AF-A0A4P6G869-F1
#
_cell.length_a   1.000
_cell.length_b   1.000
_cell.length_c   1.000
_cell.angle_alpha   90.00
_cell.angle_beta   90.00
_cell.angle_gamma   90.00
#
_symmetry.space_group_name_H-M   'P 1'
#
loop_
_entity.id
_entity.type
_entity.pdbx_description
1 polymer ?
#
loop_
_entity_poly.entity_id
_entity_poly.type
_entity_poly.pdbx_seq_one_letter_code
_entity_poly.pdbx_strand_id
1 'polypeptide(L)'
;MLRRQALTLGSLLLGAVTLGGWTLFKQKDKSPLLLSARDDTDGQHYAVGYRLDGTRVFATRVGQRCHDIINHPTLPIALFVARRPGTESYLIDLRDGTLLQTVVSQPNRHFYGHAVIHKSGDWLYATENDTSDPGRGLLGVYKFEGERLVHSGEISTHGIGPHQVSWMPDGETLVVANGGIRTEAESRVEMNLNAMEPSLVLMQRDGTLLSKETLAQSMNSVRHLGIASDGTIVAGQQFMGPSHESSELLAIKRPGQAFVAFPVPEHQLQAMGHYTASVAVHSELRLVALTAPRGNRFFIWDMDSGEVRLDAPLPDCAGVGAVADGFVVTSGQGRCRFYDCRQTDLVAKPLELPAGLWDNHLHLI
;
A
#
# COMPACT_ATOMS: atom_id res chain seq x y z
N MET A 1 59.49 5.08 -54.64
CA MET A 1 59.57 5.81 -53.36
C MET A 1 58.63 7.01 -53.44
N LEU A 2 57.63 7.08 -52.53
CA LEU A 2 57.00 8.28 -51.93
C LEU A 2 56.61 9.44 -52.90
N ARG A 3 55.38 9.97 -52.96
CA ARG A 3 54.48 10.37 -51.86
C ARG A 3 53.18 10.99 -52.43
N ARG A 4 52.06 10.68 -51.76
CA ARG A 4 50.86 11.51 -51.44
C ARG A 4 49.98 12.01 -52.62
N GLN A 5 48.81 11.40 -52.84
CA GLN A 5 47.49 11.62 -52.16
C GLN A 5 46.89 13.02 -52.46
N ALA A 6 45.65 13.18 -52.94
CA ALA A 6 44.60 12.26 -53.35
C ALA A 6 43.62 13.02 -54.28
N LEU A 7 43.09 12.30 -55.26
CA LEU A 7 42.09 12.72 -56.24
C LEU A 7 40.72 12.16 -55.86
N THR A 8 39.70 12.85 -56.38
CA THR A 8 38.40 12.34 -56.89
C THR A 8 37.26 11.93 -55.95
N LEU A 9 36.18 12.71 -56.07
CA LEU A 9 34.77 12.34 -56.38
C LEU A 9 34.23 10.96 -55.96
N GLY A 10 33.00 10.98 -55.42
CA GLY A 10 32.12 9.82 -55.39
C GLY A 10 30.66 10.18 -55.11
N SER A 11 29.81 9.99 -56.11
CA SER A 11 28.35 10.11 -56.10
C SER A 11 27.64 8.89 -55.49
N LEU A 12 26.46 9.12 -54.88
CA LEU A 12 25.27 8.25 -54.72
C LEU A 12 25.45 6.77 -54.31
N LEU A 13 24.89 6.42 -53.13
CA LEU A 13 24.33 5.09 -52.85
C LEU A 13 23.04 5.24 -52.01
N LEU A 14 21.97 4.57 -52.47
CA LEU A 14 20.72 4.35 -51.75
C LEU A 14 20.96 3.50 -50.49
N GLY A 15 20.22 3.78 -49.42
CA GLY A 15 20.06 2.89 -48.28
C GLY A 15 18.82 3.25 -47.47
N ALA A 16 17.75 2.48 -47.62
CA ALA A 16 16.57 2.55 -46.78
C ALA A 16 16.88 2.05 -45.37
N VAL A 17 16.60 2.86 -44.35
CA VAL A 17 16.34 2.37 -42.98
C VAL A 17 15.23 3.23 -42.37
N THR A 18 14.01 2.71 -42.45
CA THR A 18 12.89 3.07 -41.57
C THR A 18 13.18 2.50 -40.19
N LEU A 19 13.57 3.33 -39.22
CA LEU A 19 13.58 2.97 -37.79
C LEU A 19 13.63 4.26 -36.96
N GLY A 20 12.60 4.49 -36.13
CA GLY A 20 12.71 5.45 -35.02
C GLY A 20 11.48 6.27 -34.65
N GLY A 21 10.40 6.23 -35.44
CA GLY A 21 9.22 7.09 -35.21
C GLY A 21 8.20 6.63 -34.15
N TRP A 22 8.48 5.57 -33.38
CA TRP A 22 7.46 4.84 -32.62
C TRP A 22 7.54 4.91 -31.08
N THR A 23 8.23 5.90 -30.50
CA THR A 23 8.29 6.04 -29.03
C THR A 23 7.90 7.41 -28.48
N LEU A 24 7.28 8.28 -29.29
CA LEU A 24 6.89 9.64 -28.87
C LEU A 24 5.37 9.87 -28.69
N PHE A 25 4.60 8.80 -28.52
CA PHE A 25 3.30 8.88 -27.84
C PHE A 25 3.45 8.41 -26.38
N LYS A 26 4.29 9.10 -25.60
CA LYS A 26 4.11 9.12 -24.15
C LYS A 26 2.70 9.66 -23.90
N GLN A 27 1.81 8.82 -23.36
CA GLN A 27 0.44 9.15 -22.97
C GLN A 27 0.43 10.37 -22.03
N LYS A 28 0.42 11.57 -22.59
CA LYS A 28 0.38 12.82 -21.82
C LYS A 28 -1.05 13.24 -21.47
N ASP A 29 -2.06 12.52 -21.98
CA ASP A 29 -3.47 12.93 -21.93
C ASP A 29 -4.40 11.97 -21.17
N LYS A 30 -3.87 11.01 -20.40
CA LYS A 30 -4.73 10.14 -19.58
C LYS A 30 -4.62 10.55 -18.11
N SER A 31 -5.75 10.95 -17.53
CA SER A 31 -5.92 11.09 -16.07
C SER A 31 -5.32 9.86 -15.36
N PRO A 32 -4.71 10.00 -14.17
CA PRO A 32 -4.27 8.87 -13.36
C PRO A 32 -5.35 7.79 -13.24
N LEU A 33 -4.93 6.53 -13.20
CA LEU A 33 -5.81 5.40 -12.95
C LEU A 33 -5.82 5.11 -11.46
N LEU A 34 -6.98 5.25 -10.84
CA LEU A 34 -7.24 4.78 -9.48
C LEU A 34 -7.63 3.30 -9.53
N LEU A 35 -6.83 2.48 -8.88
CA LEU A 35 -7.12 1.08 -8.60
C LEU A 35 -7.65 0.95 -7.18
N SER A 36 -8.71 0.17 -7.01
CA SER A 36 -9.24 -0.16 -5.68
C SER A 36 -10.09 -1.43 -5.74
N ALA A 37 -10.49 -1.93 -4.59
CA ALA A 37 -11.50 -2.95 -4.46
C ALA A 37 -12.85 -2.32 -4.07
N ARG A 38 -13.94 -2.94 -4.48
CA ARG A 38 -15.28 -2.51 -4.08
C ARG A 38 -16.29 -3.63 -4.11
N ASP A 39 -17.28 -3.48 -3.24
CA ASP A 39 -18.46 -4.34 -3.24
C ASP A 39 -19.60 -3.65 -4.00
N ASP A 40 -20.58 -4.42 -4.47
CA ASP A 40 -21.87 -3.88 -4.91
C ASP A 40 -22.96 -4.10 -3.85
N THR A 41 -24.17 -3.61 -4.15
CA THR A 41 -25.32 -3.73 -3.25
C THR A 41 -25.82 -5.17 -3.09
N ASP A 42 -25.43 -6.08 -3.99
CA ASP A 42 -25.77 -7.50 -3.95
C ASP A 42 -24.67 -8.33 -3.26
N GLY A 43 -23.66 -7.66 -2.67
CA GLY A 43 -22.55 -8.28 -1.95
C GLY A 43 -21.50 -8.94 -2.85
N GLN A 44 -21.48 -8.61 -4.15
CA GLN A 44 -20.46 -9.11 -5.08
C GLN A 44 -19.18 -8.28 -4.97
N HIS A 45 -18.03 -8.94 -5.13
CA HIS A 45 -16.72 -8.33 -5.00
C HIS A 45 -16.11 -7.98 -6.36
N TYR A 46 -15.45 -6.81 -6.45
CA TYR A 46 -14.84 -6.32 -7.67
C TYR A 46 -13.43 -5.76 -7.46
N ALA A 47 -12.54 -6.11 -8.38
CA ALA A 47 -11.31 -5.36 -8.65
C ALA A 47 -11.60 -4.30 -9.71
N VAL A 48 -11.30 -3.02 -9.43
CA VAL A 48 -11.72 -1.93 -10.31
C VAL A 48 -10.61 -0.96 -10.66
N GLY A 49 -10.76 -0.33 -11.84
CA GLY A 49 -9.95 0.77 -12.31
C GLY A 49 -10.83 1.93 -12.78
N TYR A 50 -10.66 3.10 -12.17
CA TYR A 50 -11.37 4.34 -12.51
C TYR A 50 -10.39 5.46 -12.80
N ARG A 51 -10.69 6.30 -13.79
CA ARG A 51 -10.03 7.60 -13.93
C ARG A 51 -10.59 8.57 -12.88
N LEU A 52 -9.82 9.60 -12.53
CA LEU A 52 -10.22 10.57 -11.50
C LEU A 52 -11.44 11.41 -11.89
N ASP A 53 -11.77 11.45 -13.19
CA ASP A 53 -12.99 12.07 -13.73
C ASP A 53 -14.24 11.16 -13.61
N GLY A 54 -14.12 9.97 -13.02
CA GLY A 54 -15.22 9.02 -12.86
C GLY A 54 -15.33 7.96 -13.96
N THR A 55 -14.55 8.08 -15.04
CA THR A 55 -14.60 7.11 -16.14
C THR A 55 -14.15 5.74 -15.66
N ARG A 56 -15.06 4.77 -15.68
CA ARG A 56 -14.73 3.36 -15.41
C ARG A 56 -13.90 2.78 -16.55
N VAL A 57 -12.68 2.34 -16.25
CA VAL A 57 -11.85 1.59 -17.20
C VAL A 57 -12.22 0.11 -17.17
N PHE A 58 -12.30 -0.48 -15.98
CA PHE A 58 -12.76 -1.85 -15.79
C PHE A 58 -13.41 -2.06 -14.43
N ALA A 59 -14.22 -3.11 -14.31
CA ALA A 59 -14.72 -3.65 -13.05
C ALA A 59 -14.86 -5.17 -13.18
N THR A 60 -13.87 -5.88 -12.65
CA THR A 60 -13.73 -7.32 -12.80
C THR A 60 -14.27 -8.00 -11.56
N ARG A 61 -15.31 -8.82 -11.71
CA ARG A 61 -15.88 -9.59 -10.60
C ARG A 61 -14.86 -10.63 -10.14
N VAL A 62 -14.68 -10.72 -8.83
CA VAL A 62 -13.75 -11.65 -8.18
C VAL A 62 -14.48 -12.49 -7.13
N GLY A 63 -13.88 -13.63 -6.75
CA GLY A 63 -14.51 -14.59 -5.84
C GLY A 63 -14.54 -14.13 -4.38
N GLN A 64 -13.56 -13.33 -3.97
CA GLN A 64 -13.36 -12.89 -2.59
C GLN A 64 -13.07 -11.39 -2.52
N ARG A 65 -13.45 -10.77 -1.41
CA ARG A 65 -13.17 -9.36 -1.14
C ARG A 65 -11.67 -9.10 -1.12
N CYS A 66 -11.21 -8.11 -1.89
CA CYS A 66 -9.81 -7.70 -1.93
C CYS A 66 -9.52 -6.63 -0.86
N HIS A 67 -8.25 -6.35 -0.60
CA HIS A 67 -7.78 -5.37 0.37
C HIS A 67 -6.81 -4.37 -0.27
N ASP A 68 -5.52 -4.71 -0.35
CA ASP A 68 -4.50 -3.88 -0.97
C ASP A 68 -4.31 -4.20 -2.45
N ILE A 69 -3.66 -3.29 -3.17
CA ILE A 69 -3.39 -3.38 -4.60
C ILE A 69 -1.91 -3.06 -4.83
N ILE A 70 -1.18 -3.96 -5.49
CA ILE A 70 0.21 -3.74 -5.87
C ILE A 70 0.37 -3.87 -7.38
N ASN A 71 0.84 -2.80 -8.03
CA ASN A 71 1.13 -2.78 -9.46
C ASN A 71 2.54 -3.30 -9.76
N HIS A 72 2.67 -4.00 -10.87
CA HIS A 72 3.98 -4.38 -11.39
C HIS A 72 4.72 -3.10 -11.87
N PRO A 73 6.04 -2.96 -11.63
CA PRO A 73 6.78 -1.73 -11.94
C PRO A 73 6.83 -1.39 -13.44
N THR A 74 6.82 -2.40 -14.33
CA THR A 74 6.95 -2.22 -15.79
C THR A 74 5.79 -2.77 -16.63
N LEU A 75 5.10 -3.83 -16.19
CA LEU A 75 3.98 -4.44 -16.90
C LEU A 75 2.65 -3.78 -16.49
N PRO A 76 1.64 -3.73 -17.37
CA PRO A 76 0.33 -3.17 -17.05
C PRO A 76 -0.51 -4.18 -16.25
N ILE A 77 0.01 -4.67 -15.12
CA ILE A 77 -0.59 -5.71 -14.31
C ILE A 77 -0.59 -5.27 -12.85
N ALA A 78 -1.64 -5.60 -12.09
CA ALA A 78 -1.64 -5.47 -10.64
C ALA A 78 -2.18 -6.73 -9.96
N LEU A 79 -1.67 -7.02 -8.77
CA LEU A 79 -2.26 -7.99 -7.87
C LEU A 79 -3.22 -7.26 -6.92
N PHE A 80 -4.48 -7.69 -6.93
CA PHE A 80 -5.47 -7.34 -5.92
C PHE A 80 -5.44 -8.41 -4.83
N VAL A 81 -4.98 -8.04 -3.64
CA VAL A 81 -4.66 -8.99 -2.57
C VAL A 81 -5.91 -9.34 -1.78
N ALA A 82 -6.10 -10.60 -1.44
CA ALA A 82 -7.27 -11.05 -0.67
C ALA A 82 -7.33 -10.38 0.71
N ARG A 83 -8.51 -9.91 1.12
CA ARG A 83 -8.74 -9.42 2.48
C ARG A 83 -8.83 -10.58 3.44
N ARG A 84 -8.06 -10.57 4.53
CA ARG A 84 -8.10 -11.61 5.57
C ARG A 84 -9.55 -11.97 6.00
N PRO A 85 -9.92 -13.26 6.06
CA PRO A 85 -9.10 -14.48 5.89
C PRO A 85 -9.04 -15.03 4.44
N GLY A 86 -9.14 -14.16 3.43
CA GLY A 86 -9.16 -14.57 2.03
C GLY A 86 -7.93 -15.40 1.61
N THR A 87 -8.19 -16.40 0.78
CA THR A 87 -7.22 -17.35 0.23
C THR A 87 -6.94 -17.13 -1.25
N GLU A 88 -7.65 -16.19 -1.89
CA GLU A 88 -7.55 -15.92 -3.32
C GLU A 88 -7.20 -14.46 -3.58
N SER A 89 -6.03 -14.23 -4.17
CA SER A 89 -5.64 -12.93 -4.73
C SER A 89 -5.73 -12.96 -6.25
N TYR A 90 -5.93 -11.81 -6.89
CA TYR A 90 -6.28 -11.74 -8.31
C TYR A 90 -5.30 -10.88 -9.10
N LEU A 91 -4.61 -11.49 -10.06
CA LEU A 91 -3.71 -10.82 -10.98
C LEU A 91 -4.51 -10.31 -12.18
N ILE A 92 -4.57 -8.99 -12.35
CA ILE A 92 -5.44 -8.31 -13.30
C ILE A 92 -4.60 -7.54 -14.33
N ASP A 93 -4.95 -7.67 -15.61
CA ASP A 93 -4.48 -6.78 -16.67
C ASP A 93 -5.16 -5.41 -16.57
N LEU A 94 -4.37 -4.36 -16.41
CA LEU A 94 -4.85 -3.01 -16.18
C LEU A 94 -5.35 -2.31 -17.44
N ARG A 95 -5.15 -2.90 -18.62
CA ARG A 95 -5.60 -2.35 -19.90
C ARG A 95 -7.11 -2.47 -20.06
N ASP A 96 -7.67 -3.61 -19.67
CA ASP A 96 -9.08 -3.95 -19.88
C ASP A 96 -9.74 -4.67 -18.69
N GLY A 97 -8.99 -4.99 -17.63
CA GLY A 97 -9.48 -5.69 -16.45
C GLY A 97 -9.45 -7.22 -16.57
N THR A 98 -8.83 -7.79 -17.60
CA THR A 98 -8.77 -9.25 -17.76
C THR A 98 -8.13 -9.92 -16.54
N LEU A 99 -8.82 -10.93 -15.97
CA LEU A 99 -8.27 -11.77 -14.92
C LEU A 99 -7.24 -12.74 -15.51
N LEU A 100 -5.96 -12.50 -15.24
CA LEU A 100 -4.84 -13.30 -15.74
C LEU A 100 -4.61 -14.55 -14.89
N GLN A 101 -4.77 -14.42 -13.58
CA GLN A 101 -4.58 -15.52 -12.64
C GLN A 101 -5.32 -15.27 -11.32
N THR A 102 -5.96 -16.30 -10.80
CA THR A 102 -6.28 -16.40 -9.37
C THR A 102 -5.09 -17.07 -8.66
N VAL A 103 -4.44 -16.35 -7.76
CA VAL A 103 -3.36 -16.84 -6.91
C VAL A 103 -3.99 -17.37 -5.62
N VAL A 104 -3.93 -18.68 -5.45
CA VAL A 104 -4.43 -19.36 -4.24
C VAL A 104 -3.29 -19.47 -3.24
N SER A 105 -3.55 -19.15 -1.98
CA SER A 105 -2.59 -19.34 -0.89
C SER A 105 -2.18 -20.80 -0.76
N GLN A 106 -0.96 -21.06 -0.25
CA GLN A 106 -0.53 -22.44 0.02
C GLN A 106 -1.45 -23.10 1.08
N PRO A 107 -1.51 -24.44 1.14
CA PRO A 107 -2.22 -25.12 2.22
C PRO A 107 -1.78 -24.62 3.59
N ASN A 108 -2.71 -24.47 4.53
CA ASN A 108 -2.46 -23.93 5.87
C ASN A 108 -1.94 -22.47 5.87
N ARG A 109 -2.27 -21.71 4.82
CA ARG A 109 -2.02 -20.27 4.67
C ARG A 109 -3.30 -19.55 4.23
N HIS A 110 -3.40 -18.28 4.61
CA HIS A 110 -4.29 -17.27 4.04
C HIS A 110 -3.52 -15.94 3.94
N PHE A 111 -3.98 -15.07 3.04
CA PHE A 111 -3.38 -13.74 2.89
C PHE A 111 -3.81 -12.82 4.03
N TYR A 112 -2.87 -12.00 4.52
CA TYR A 112 -3.15 -10.93 5.48
C TYR A 112 -3.62 -9.63 4.81
N GLY A 113 -3.54 -9.54 3.48
CA GLY A 113 -4.11 -8.45 2.70
C GLY A 113 -3.12 -7.47 2.09
N HIS A 114 -1.81 -7.63 2.35
CA HIS A 114 -0.78 -6.76 1.79
C HIS A 114 0.31 -7.54 1.05
N ALA A 115 0.91 -6.90 0.05
CA ALA A 115 2.04 -7.45 -0.70
C ALA A 115 2.90 -6.33 -1.29
N VAL A 116 4.13 -6.66 -1.65
CA VAL A 116 5.04 -5.78 -2.41
C VAL A 116 5.66 -6.53 -3.58
N ILE A 117 5.88 -5.82 -4.69
CA ILE A 117 6.66 -6.30 -5.83
C ILE A 117 8.03 -5.63 -5.80
N HIS A 118 9.10 -6.41 -5.96
CA HIS A 118 10.46 -5.89 -6.04
C HIS A 118 10.61 -4.99 -7.28
N LYS A 119 11.45 -3.95 -7.22
CA LYS A 119 11.66 -2.99 -8.32
C LYS A 119 12.08 -3.63 -9.65
N SER A 120 12.67 -4.83 -9.63
CA SER A 120 13.00 -5.57 -10.85
C SER A 120 11.77 -6.12 -11.57
N GLY A 121 10.65 -6.30 -10.87
CA GLY A 121 9.43 -6.94 -11.37
C GLY A 121 9.41 -8.46 -11.20
N ASP A 122 10.52 -9.09 -10.81
CA ASP A 122 10.61 -10.56 -10.86
C ASP A 122 10.02 -11.26 -9.61
N TRP A 123 9.88 -10.54 -8.50
CA TRP A 123 9.55 -11.11 -7.19
C TRP A 123 8.42 -10.36 -6.51
N LEU A 124 7.52 -11.11 -5.89
CA LEU A 124 6.45 -10.60 -5.05
C LEU A 124 6.53 -11.23 -3.66
N TYR A 125 6.29 -10.42 -2.64
CA TYR A 125 6.27 -10.83 -1.23
C TYR A 125 4.91 -10.47 -0.65
N ALA A 126 4.14 -11.45 -0.19
CA ALA A 126 2.80 -11.25 0.37
C ALA A 126 2.79 -11.59 1.87
N THR A 127 2.16 -10.75 2.68
CA THR A 127 1.95 -11.08 4.10
C THR A 127 0.97 -12.24 4.21
N GLU A 128 1.38 -13.30 4.89
CA GLU A 128 0.61 -14.53 5.06
C GLU A 128 0.67 -15.02 6.51
N ASN A 129 -0.29 -15.84 6.91
CA ASN A 129 -0.28 -16.50 8.20
C ASN A 129 0.29 -17.93 8.08
N ASP A 130 0.69 -18.50 9.21
CA ASP A 130 0.88 -19.94 9.35
C ASP A 130 -0.22 -20.51 10.25
N THR A 131 -1.15 -21.30 9.70
CA THR A 131 -2.19 -21.93 10.53
C THR A 131 -1.69 -23.20 11.22
N SER A 132 -0.55 -23.75 10.80
CA SER A 132 0.05 -24.95 11.39
C SER A 132 0.95 -24.64 12.58
N ASP A 133 1.54 -23.44 12.59
CA ASP A 133 2.28 -22.86 13.72
C ASP A 133 1.64 -21.50 14.10
N PRO A 134 0.56 -21.52 14.90
CA PRO A 134 -0.30 -20.35 15.06
C PRO A 134 0.49 -19.17 15.65
N GLY A 135 0.59 -18.09 14.90
CA GLY A 135 1.27 -16.87 15.30
C GLY A 135 2.59 -16.62 14.61
N ARG A 136 3.20 -17.62 13.96
CA ARG A 136 4.37 -17.38 13.11
C ARG A 136 3.99 -16.48 11.94
N GLY A 137 4.61 -15.30 11.86
CA GLY A 137 4.43 -14.37 10.76
C GLY A 137 5.29 -14.72 9.56
N LEU A 138 4.69 -14.71 8.37
CA LEU A 138 5.34 -15.09 7.11
C LEU A 138 5.16 -14.02 6.04
N LEU A 139 6.17 -13.94 5.16
CA LEU A 139 5.95 -13.49 3.79
C LEU A 139 6.00 -14.70 2.86
N GLY A 140 4.92 -14.94 2.12
CA GLY A 140 4.94 -15.82 0.97
C GLY A 140 5.75 -15.16 -0.17
N VAL A 141 6.66 -15.91 -0.76
CA VAL A 141 7.57 -15.44 -1.82
C VAL A 141 7.12 -16.05 -3.13
N TYR A 142 6.87 -15.20 -4.12
CA TYR A 142 6.42 -15.58 -5.44
C TYR A 142 7.35 -15.01 -6.50
N LYS A 143 7.55 -15.77 -7.58
CA LYS A 143 8.32 -15.35 -8.75
C LYS A 143 7.37 -15.12 -9.92
N PHE A 144 7.63 -14.07 -10.69
CA PHE A 144 6.97 -13.89 -11.98
C PHE A 144 7.56 -14.84 -13.03
N GLU A 145 6.70 -15.63 -13.67
CA GLU A 145 7.01 -16.48 -14.81
C GLU A 145 6.07 -16.12 -15.97
N GLY A 146 6.51 -15.18 -16.81
CA GLY A 146 5.61 -14.49 -17.75
C GLY A 146 4.62 -13.61 -17.00
N GLU A 147 3.34 -13.67 -17.35
CA GLU A 147 2.26 -12.93 -16.69
C GLU A 147 1.59 -13.76 -15.57
N ARG A 148 2.39 -14.57 -14.85
CA ARG A 148 1.92 -15.45 -13.79
C ARG A 148 2.83 -15.40 -12.58
N LEU A 149 2.24 -15.56 -11.40
CA LEU A 149 2.93 -15.71 -10.12
C LEU A 149 3.02 -17.19 -9.75
N VAL A 150 4.24 -17.64 -9.45
CA VAL A 150 4.55 -18.99 -9.00
C VAL A 150 5.16 -18.91 -7.62
N HIS A 151 4.59 -19.63 -6.65
CA HIS A 151 5.12 -19.69 -5.29
C HIS A 151 6.53 -20.30 -5.31
N SER A 152 7.47 -19.64 -4.64
CA SER A 152 8.89 -19.98 -4.61
C SER A 152 9.42 -20.27 -3.20
N GLY A 153 8.72 -19.87 -2.14
CA GLY A 153 9.15 -20.12 -0.77
C GLY A 153 8.48 -19.19 0.24
N GLU A 154 8.97 -19.22 1.49
CA GLU A 154 8.45 -18.42 2.59
C GLU A 154 9.62 -17.84 3.40
N ILE A 155 9.44 -16.65 3.95
CA ILE A 155 10.40 -16.02 4.88
C ILE A 155 9.69 -15.56 6.15
N SER A 156 10.37 -15.70 7.29
CA SER A 156 9.87 -15.22 8.58
C SER A 156 9.80 -13.70 8.61
N THR A 157 8.74 -13.13 9.19
CA THR A 157 8.65 -11.68 9.46
C THR A 157 9.23 -11.29 10.83
N HIS A 158 9.78 -12.27 11.56
CA HIS A 158 10.33 -12.11 12.91
C HIS A 158 9.32 -11.59 13.96
N GLY A 159 8.03 -11.73 13.67
CA GLY A 159 6.96 -11.30 14.54
C GLY A 159 5.68 -12.09 14.32
N ILE A 160 4.59 -11.60 14.91
CA ILE A 160 3.29 -12.26 14.92
C ILE A 160 2.27 -11.45 14.14
N GLY A 161 1.52 -12.13 13.27
CA GLY A 161 0.42 -11.53 12.50
C GLY A 161 0.87 -10.33 11.66
N PRO A 162 1.75 -10.53 10.66
CA PRO A 162 2.22 -9.46 9.79
C PRO A 162 1.04 -8.84 9.07
N HIS A 163 0.86 -7.55 9.28
CA HIS A 163 -0.23 -6.78 8.69
C HIS A 163 0.20 -6.25 7.33
N GLN A 164 1.13 -5.30 7.31
CA GLN A 164 1.62 -4.68 6.09
C GLN A 164 3.13 -4.90 5.93
N VAL A 165 3.56 -5.04 4.67
CA VAL A 165 4.96 -5.02 4.25
C VAL A 165 5.16 -3.85 3.28
N SER A 166 6.31 -3.20 3.35
CA SER A 166 6.71 -2.13 2.42
C SER A 166 8.20 -2.21 2.10
N TRP A 167 8.62 -1.54 1.02
CA TRP A 167 10.03 -1.34 0.72
C TRP A 167 10.54 -0.08 1.39
N MET A 168 11.76 -0.14 1.91
CA MET A 168 12.55 1.06 2.19
C MET A 168 13.01 1.71 0.88
N PRO A 169 13.41 3.00 0.89
CA PRO A 169 13.81 3.71 -0.33
C PRO A 169 15.02 3.13 -1.07
N ASP A 170 15.84 2.28 -0.43
CA ASP A 170 16.93 1.55 -1.09
C ASP A 170 16.41 0.48 -2.10
N GLY A 171 15.14 0.11 -1.99
CA GLY A 171 14.47 -0.90 -2.81
C GLY A 171 14.98 -2.32 -2.56
N GLU A 172 15.67 -2.58 -1.44
CA GLU A 172 16.19 -3.90 -1.06
C GLU A 172 15.89 -4.26 0.40
N THR A 173 15.66 -3.28 1.27
CA THR A 173 15.26 -3.54 2.66
C THR A 173 13.74 -3.57 2.76
N LEU A 174 13.21 -4.63 3.37
CA LEU A 174 11.80 -4.75 3.72
C LEU A 174 11.56 -4.14 5.10
N VAL A 175 10.43 -3.45 5.24
CA VAL A 175 9.84 -3.10 6.53
C VAL A 175 8.51 -3.85 6.69
N VAL A 176 8.32 -4.48 7.85
CA VAL A 176 7.12 -5.26 8.16
C VAL A 176 6.49 -4.75 9.46
N ALA A 177 5.22 -4.39 9.37
CA ALA A 177 4.36 -4.13 10.52
C ALA A 177 3.77 -5.46 11.02
N ASN A 178 4.26 -5.96 12.14
CA ASN A 178 3.68 -7.12 12.81
C ASN A 178 2.67 -6.65 13.85
N GLY A 179 1.42 -7.12 13.71
CA GLY A 179 0.33 -6.76 14.59
C GLY A 179 0.47 -7.28 16.01
N GLY A 180 1.17 -8.39 16.21
CA GLY A 180 1.25 -9.02 17.52
C GLY A 180 0.01 -9.84 17.89
N ILE A 181 -0.98 -9.97 17.00
CA ILE A 181 -2.23 -10.71 17.26
C ILE A 181 -2.20 -12.06 16.53
N ARG A 182 -2.40 -13.14 17.28
CA ARG A 182 -2.65 -14.48 16.77
C ARG A 182 -4.12 -14.58 16.43
N THR A 183 -4.41 -14.84 15.15
CA THR A 183 -5.77 -15.08 14.67
C THR A 183 -5.86 -16.45 14.04
N GLU A 184 -6.95 -17.17 14.30
CA GLU A 184 -7.16 -18.51 13.74
C GLU A 184 -7.41 -18.48 12.23
N ALA A 185 -7.22 -19.63 11.59
CA ALA A 185 -7.30 -19.84 10.14
C ALA A 185 -8.59 -19.30 9.50
N GLU A 186 -9.72 -19.47 10.19
CA GLU A 186 -11.07 -19.23 9.66
C GLU A 186 -11.82 -18.12 10.43
N SER A 187 -11.21 -17.54 11.47
CA SER A 187 -11.88 -16.58 12.35
C SER A 187 -11.02 -15.34 12.61
N ARG A 188 -11.69 -14.21 12.84
CA ARG A 188 -11.04 -12.97 13.31
C ARG A 188 -10.87 -12.96 14.83
N VAL A 189 -11.00 -14.11 15.50
CA VAL A 189 -10.92 -14.20 16.96
C VAL A 189 -9.48 -13.92 17.40
N GLU A 190 -9.36 -13.02 18.37
CA GLU A 190 -8.09 -12.56 18.92
C GLU A 190 -7.70 -13.48 20.08
N MET A 191 -6.65 -14.29 19.90
CA MET A 191 -6.36 -15.40 20.81
C MET A 191 -5.34 -15.06 21.90
N ASN A 192 -4.65 -13.93 21.78
CA ASN A 192 -3.51 -13.58 22.63
C ASN A 192 -3.48 -12.12 23.07
N LEU A 193 -4.62 -11.47 23.29
CA LEU A 193 -4.64 -10.05 23.68
C LEU A 193 -3.72 -9.74 24.89
N ASN A 194 -3.67 -10.64 25.87
CA ASN A 194 -2.78 -10.52 27.04
C ASN A 194 -1.29 -10.81 26.76
N ALA A 195 -0.97 -11.34 25.58
CA ALA A 195 0.37 -11.70 25.11
C ALA A 195 0.62 -11.17 23.70
N MET A 196 0.07 -9.99 23.39
CA MET A 196 0.33 -9.30 22.13
C MET A 196 1.80 -8.92 22.03
N GLU A 197 2.39 -9.17 20.86
CA GLU A 197 3.79 -8.83 20.57
C GLU A 197 3.91 -8.00 19.27
N PRO A 198 3.35 -6.77 19.26
CA PRO A 198 3.43 -5.92 18.09
C PRO A 198 4.88 -5.47 17.87
N SER A 199 5.31 -5.41 16.61
CA SER A 199 6.66 -4.97 16.28
C SER A 199 6.76 -4.35 14.88
N LEU A 200 7.72 -3.44 14.73
CA LEU A 200 8.21 -2.97 13.45
C LEU A 200 9.52 -3.69 13.15
N VAL A 201 9.57 -4.44 12.05
CA VAL A 201 10.76 -5.22 11.65
C VAL A 201 11.35 -4.64 10.39
N LEU A 202 12.67 -4.42 10.37
CA LEU A 202 13.44 -4.20 9.16
C LEU A 202 14.26 -5.45 8.87
N MET A 203 14.24 -5.92 7.63
CA MET A 203 14.95 -7.14 7.22
C MET A 203 15.39 -7.08 5.75
N GLN A 204 16.43 -7.83 5.40
CA GLN A 204 16.81 -8.06 4.02
C GLN A 204 15.82 -9.01 3.32
N ARG A 205 15.83 -9.02 1.99
CA ARG A 205 14.94 -9.85 1.15
C ARG A 205 15.03 -11.36 1.39
N ASP A 206 16.19 -11.83 1.85
CA ASP A 206 16.42 -13.24 2.19
C ASP A 206 15.90 -13.60 3.60
N GLY A 207 15.35 -12.62 4.32
CA GLY A 207 14.85 -12.78 5.69
C GLY A 207 15.87 -12.45 6.77
N THR A 208 17.10 -12.00 6.44
CA THR A 208 18.09 -11.58 7.43
C THR A 208 17.57 -10.39 8.23
N LEU A 209 17.40 -10.55 9.54
CA LEU A 209 16.90 -9.53 10.45
C LEU A 209 17.91 -8.37 10.59
N LEU A 210 17.45 -7.14 10.39
CA LEU A 210 18.24 -5.92 10.62
C LEU A 210 17.84 -5.22 11.92
N SER A 211 16.54 -5.04 12.16
CA SER A 211 16.04 -4.53 13.44
C SER A 211 14.63 -5.06 13.73
N LYS A 212 14.31 -5.15 15.03
CA LYS A 212 12.96 -5.41 15.53
C LYS A 212 12.70 -4.44 16.68
N GLU A 213 11.70 -3.59 16.51
CA GLU A 213 11.41 -2.49 17.41
C GLU A 213 9.96 -2.57 17.91
N THR A 214 9.71 -2.10 19.13
CA THR A 214 8.40 -2.15 19.78
C THR A 214 8.07 -0.80 20.40
N LEU A 215 6.77 -0.56 20.61
CA LEU A 215 6.27 0.61 21.35
C LEU A 215 6.01 0.25 22.81
N ALA A 216 5.90 1.27 23.67
CA ALA A 216 5.68 1.08 25.11
C ALA A 216 4.34 0.40 25.44
N GLN A 217 3.26 0.73 24.71
CA GLN A 217 1.95 0.12 24.89
C GLN A 217 1.86 -1.19 24.09
N SER A 218 1.91 -2.34 24.80
CA SER A 218 1.93 -3.67 24.18
C SER A 218 0.63 -4.05 23.44
N MET A 219 -0.49 -3.39 23.74
CA MET A 219 -1.76 -3.58 23.02
C MET A 219 -1.90 -2.68 21.79
N ASN A 220 -0.90 -1.87 21.45
CA ASN A 220 -0.87 -1.08 20.22
C ASN A 220 -0.40 -1.94 19.06
N SER A 221 -1.38 -2.50 18.36
CA SER A 221 -1.13 -3.32 17.19
C SER A 221 -0.63 -2.45 16.04
N VAL A 222 0.61 -2.69 15.58
CA VAL A 222 1.20 -1.97 14.43
C VAL A 222 0.54 -2.47 13.14
N ARG A 223 0.07 -1.54 12.30
CA ARG A 223 -0.79 -1.84 11.14
C ARG A 223 -0.24 -1.22 9.87
N HIS A 224 -0.76 -0.05 9.51
CA HIS A 224 -0.52 0.55 8.21
C HIS A 224 0.79 1.34 8.22
N LEU A 225 1.53 1.33 7.11
CA LEU A 225 2.83 1.97 6.96
C LEU A 225 2.80 3.02 5.86
N GLY A 226 3.46 4.16 6.13
CA GLY A 226 3.83 5.17 5.15
C GLY A 226 5.34 5.41 5.20
N ILE A 227 6.02 5.37 4.05
CA ILE A 227 7.47 5.46 3.95
C ILE A 227 7.85 6.74 3.18
N ALA A 228 8.62 7.63 3.81
CA ALA A 228 9.19 8.79 3.13
C ALA A 228 10.43 8.42 2.31
N SER A 229 10.75 9.25 1.34
CA SER A 229 11.95 9.12 0.50
C SER A 229 13.27 9.22 1.28
N ASP A 230 13.27 9.86 2.45
CA ASP A 230 14.42 9.96 3.36
C ASP A 230 14.59 8.71 4.25
N GLY A 231 13.70 7.73 4.14
CA GLY A 231 13.71 6.52 4.97
C GLY A 231 12.97 6.67 6.30
N THR A 232 12.27 7.77 6.54
CA THR A 232 11.36 7.89 7.67
C THR A 232 10.15 6.99 7.48
N ILE A 233 9.85 6.18 8.48
CA ILE A 233 8.70 5.27 8.51
C ILE A 233 7.66 5.88 9.46
N VAL A 234 6.43 5.94 9.01
CA VAL A 234 5.27 6.26 9.85
C VAL A 234 4.39 5.01 9.91
N ALA A 235 3.92 4.68 11.09
CA ALA A 235 3.04 3.54 11.30
C ALA A 235 1.77 3.99 12.01
N GLY A 236 0.60 3.56 11.53
CA GLY A 236 -0.66 3.66 12.24
C GLY A 236 -0.89 2.45 13.16
N GLN A 237 -1.53 2.67 14.30
CA GLN A 237 -1.83 1.62 15.27
C GLN A 237 -3.34 1.37 15.44
N GLN A 238 -3.68 0.18 15.93
CA GLN A 238 -5.00 -0.16 16.44
C GLN A 238 -4.83 -0.68 17.88
N PHE A 239 -5.48 -0.01 18.82
CA PHE A 239 -5.36 -0.34 20.23
C PHE A 239 -6.42 -1.36 20.65
N MET A 240 -5.97 -2.45 21.28
CA MET A 240 -6.81 -3.56 21.70
C MET A 240 -7.11 -3.58 23.21
N GLY A 241 -6.73 -2.51 23.92
CA GLY A 241 -6.99 -2.38 25.34
C GLY A 241 -8.38 -1.82 25.67
N PRO A 242 -8.62 -1.55 26.96
CA PRO A 242 -9.89 -1.00 27.43
C PRO A 242 -10.26 0.32 26.74
N SER A 243 -11.55 0.50 26.46
CA SER A 243 -12.06 1.68 25.73
C SER A 243 -11.88 3.03 26.42
N HIS A 244 -11.52 3.03 27.71
CA HIS A 244 -11.32 4.24 28.52
C HIS A 244 -9.85 4.66 28.63
N GLU A 245 -8.92 3.82 28.19
CA GLU A 245 -7.49 4.16 28.19
C GLU A 245 -7.14 4.92 26.91
N SER A 246 -6.40 6.02 27.04
CA SER A 246 -5.81 6.70 25.87
C SER A 246 -4.66 5.86 25.31
N SER A 247 -4.44 5.97 24.01
CA SER A 247 -3.40 5.22 23.31
C SER A 247 -2.80 6.03 22.16
N GLU A 248 -1.48 5.88 22.00
CA GLU A 248 -0.73 6.43 20.87
C GLU A 248 -1.07 5.64 19.59
N LEU A 249 -1.82 6.27 18.68
CA LEU A 249 -2.35 5.63 17.47
C LEU A 249 -1.56 5.95 16.19
N LEU A 250 -0.51 6.76 16.31
CA LEU A 250 0.46 7.05 15.24
C LEU A 250 1.87 6.98 15.82
N ALA A 251 2.80 6.40 15.08
CA ALA A 251 4.20 6.28 15.47
C ALA A 251 5.14 6.60 14.31
N ILE A 252 6.36 7.01 14.63
CA ILE A 252 7.37 7.44 13.67
C ILE A 252 8.73 6.85 14.01
N LYS A 253 9.44 6.40 12.98
CA LYS A 253 10.80 5.88 13.04
C LYS A 253 11.63 6.62 11.99
N ARG A 254 12.51 7.51 12.44
CA ARG A 254 13.48 8.17 11.56
C ARG A 254 14.74 7.30 11.37
N PRO A 255 15.50 7.46 10.27
CA PRO A 255 16.79 6.79 10.11
C PRO A 255 17.70 7.01 11.32
N GLY A 256 18.25 5.93 11.88
CA GLY A 256 19.13 5.97 13.04
C GLY A 256 18.50 6.35 14.38
N GLN A 257 17.21 6.69 14.44
CA GLN A 257 16.49 7.02 15.68
C GLN A 257 15.60 5.86 16.14
N ALA A 258 15.10 5.89 17.37
CA ALA A 258 14.17 4.88 17.87
C ALA A 258 12.77 5.00 17.24
N PHE A 259 12.03 3.89 17.18
CA PHE A 259 10.59 3.90 16.89
C PHE A 259 9.82 4.43 18.10
N VAL A 260 9.15 5.58 17.94
CA VAL A 260 8.47 6.30 19.03
C VAL A 260 7.08 6.75 18.60
N ALA A 261 6.24 7.11 19.58
CA ALA A 261 4.95 7.74 19.29
C ALA A 261 5.12 9.06 18.51
N PHE A 262 4.24 9.29 17.55
CA PHE A 262 4.13 10.59 16.86
C PHE A 262 3.34 11.54 17.76
N PRO A 263 3.71 12.83 17.86
CA PRO A 263 3.09 13.76 18.82
C PRO A 263 1.68 14.20 18.37
N VAL A 264 0.70 13.30 18.48
CA VAL A 264 -0.70 13.58 18.20
C VAL A 264 -1.35 14.22 19.43
N PRO A 265 -2.07 15.35 19.29
CA PRO A 265 -2.85 15.92 20.38
C PRO A 265 -3.86 14.93 20.98
N GLU A 266 -3.96 14.88 22.31
CA GLU A 266 -4.81 13.94 23.05
C GLU A 266 -6.28 13.94 22.58
N HIS A 267 -6.86 15.11 22.29
CA HIS A 267 -8.24 15.19 21.79
C HIS A 267 -8.43 14.51 20.42
N GLN A 268 -7.38 14.47 19.58
CA GLN A 268 -7.41 13.76 18.30
C GLN A 268 -7.26 12.25 18.51
N LEU A 269 -6.39 11.80 19.43
CA LEU A 269 -6.31 10.39 19.82
C LEU A 269 -7.66 9.85 20.30
N GLN A 270 -8.34 10.60 21.16
CA GLN A 270 -9.69 10.26 21.63
C GLN A 270 -10.70 10.19 20.48
N ALA A 271 -10.63 11.15 19.54
CA ALA A 271 -11.51 11.19 18.38
C ALA A 271 -11.31 10.00 17.43
N MET A 272 -10.16 9.32 17.44
CA MET A 272 -9.90 8.16 16.57
C MET A 272 -10.63 6.89 16.99
N GLY A 273 -11.10 6.78 18.24
CA GLY A 273 -11.80 5.59 18.72
C GLY A 273 -10.96 4.31 18.66
N HIS A 274 -9.67 4.43 18.99
CA HIS A 274 -8.68 3.33 19.05
C HIS A 274 -8.41 2.63 17.71
N TYR A 275 -8.78 3.24 16.59
CA TYR A 275 -8.69 2.61 15.28
C TYR A 275 -8.25 3.58 14.18
N THR A 276 -7.17 3.20 13.51
CA THR A 276 -6.70 3.85 12.29
C THR A 276 -6.83 2.88 11.11
N ALA A 277 -7.26 3.39 9.96
CA ALA A 277 -7.58 2.57 8.78
C ALA A 277 -6.57 2.68 7.65
N SER A 278 -5.84 3.79 7.57
CA SER A 278 -4.84 4.04 6.55
C SER A 278 -3.95 5.19 6.97
N VAL A 279 -2.68 5.15 6.57
CA VAL A 279 -1.72 6.22 6.76
C VAL A 279 -0.96 6.42 5.46
N ALA A 280 -0.71 7.68 5.09
CA ALA A 280 0.10 8.03 3.93
C ALA A 280 1.10 9.13 4.29
N VAL A 281 2.26 9.08 3.64
CA VAL A 281 3.30 10.09 3.76
C VAL A 281 3.45 10.81 2.43
N HIS A 282 3.51 12.13 2.49
CA HIS A 282 3.89 12.96 1.36
C HIS A 282 5.31 13.51 1.59
N SER A 283 6.30 12.90 0.96
CA SER A 283 7.72 13.21 1.20
C SER A 283 8.08 14.67 0.91
N GLU A 284 7.68 15.21 -0.25
CA GLU A 284 8.08 16.58 -0.66
C GLU A 284 7.47 17.68 0.22
N LEU A 285 6.20 17.52 0.61
CA LEU A 285 5.49 18.47 1.48
C LEU A 285 5.75 18.23 2.97
N ARG A 286 6.48 17.16 3.34
CA ARG A 286 6.70 16.74 4.73
C ARG A 286 5.40 16.56 5.51
N LEU A 287 4.43 15.85 4.94
CA LEU A 287 3.11 15.64 5.57
C LEU A 287 2.82 14.18 5.86
N VAL A 288 2.09 13.94 6.96
CA VAL A 288 1.46 12.65 7.28
C VAL A 288 -0.05 12.83 7.25
N ALA A 289 -0.74 11.93 6.57
CA ALA A 289 -2.20 11.87 6.57
C ALA A 289 -2.71 10.55 7.13
N LEU A 290 -3.82 10.60 7.87
CA LEU A 290 -4.39 9.42 8.53
C LEU A 290 -5.92 9.44 8.52
N THR A 291 -6.51 8.27 8.32
CA THR A 291 -7.97 8.07 8.41
C THR A 291 -8.35 7.30 9.68
N ALA A 292 -9.39 7.78 10.37
CA ALA A 292 -9.94 7.17 11.57
C ALA A 292 -11.47 6.99 11.42
N PRO A 293 -11.94 5.92 10.75
CA PRO A 293 -13.35 5.75 10.39
C PRO A 293 -14.29 5.65 11.59
N ARG A 294 -13.85 5.04 12.70
CA ARG A 294 -14.69 4.95 13.91
C ARG A 294 -15.05 6.33 14.47
N GLY A 295 -14.13 7.29 14.31
CA GLY A 295 -14.33 8.69 14.64
C GLY A 295 -14.96 9.53 13.53
N ASN A 296 -15.08 9.00 12.32
CA ASN A 296 -15.39 9.77 11.11
C ASN A 296 -14.43 10.96 10.93
N ARG A 297 -13.12 10.76 11.16
CA ARG A 297 -12.10 11.82 11.09
C ARG A 297 -11.02 11.53 10.06
N PHE A 298 -10.58 12.59 9.40
CA PHE A 298 -9.40 12.62 8.55
C PHE A 298 -8.44 13.70 9.06
N PHE A 299 -7.17 13.34 9.22
CA PHE A 299 -6.15 14.21 9.78
C PHE A 299 -4.97 14.39 8.83
N ILE A 300 -4.35 15.56 8.89
CA ILE A 300 -3.05 15.84 8.27
C ILE A 300 -2.19 16.59 9.28
N TRP A 301 -0.95 16.14 9.46
CA TRP A 301 0.05 16.81 10.28
C TRP A 301 1.31 17.12 9.46
N ASP A 302 2.01 18.18 9.86
CA ASP A 302 3.41 18.36 9.53
C ASP A 302 4.23 17.23 10.16
N MET A 303 4.98 16.51 9.34
CA MET A 303 5.67 15.28 9.71
C MET A 303 6.87 15.50 10.62
N ASP A 304 7.44 16.71 10.60
CA ASP A 304 8.65 17.02 11.35
C ASP A 304 8.34 17.64 12.71
N SER A 305 7.43 18.59 12.74
CA SER A 305 7.02 19.33 13.94
C SER A 305 5.84 18.69 14.68
N GLY A 306 5.01 17.90 13.99
CA GLY A 306 3.74 17.41 14.54
C GLY A 306 2.60 18.42 14.51
N GLU A 307 2.80 19.60 13.91
CA GLU A 307 1.77 20.63 13.82
C GLU A 307 0.55 20.11 13.03
N VAL A 308 -0.65 20.34 13.58
CA VAL A 308 -1.90 19.98 12.92
C VAL A 308 -2.13 20.88 11.71
N ARG A 309 -2.20 20.30 10.52
CA ARG A 309 -2.53 20.99 9.26
C ARG A 309 -4.00 20.83 8.90
N LEU A 310 -4.60 19.69 9.25
CA LEU A 310 -6.02 19.41 9.05
C LEU A 310 -6.56 18.48 10.14
N ASP A 311 -7.77 18.79 10.58
CA ASP A 311 -8.62 17.88 11.35
C ASP A 311 -10.07 18.02 10.87
N ALA A 312 -10.47 17.13 9.96
CA ALA A 312 -11.71 17.25 9.21
C ALA A 312 -12.69 16.11 9.49
N PRO A 313 -14.00 16.38 9.58
CA PRO A 313 -15.00 15.32 9.55
C PRO A 313 -15.05 14.69 8.16
N LEU A 314 -14.92 13.37 8.11
CA LEU A 314 -15.10 12.58 6.89
C LEU A 314 -15.77 11.25 7.25
N PRO A 315 -17.10 11.16 7.08
CA PRO A 315 -17.85 9.94 7.38
C PRO A 315 -17.31 8.73 6.62
N ASP A 316 -17.11 7.64 7.36
CA ASP A 316 -16.68 6.35 6.81
C ASP A 316 -15.43 6.46 5.91
N CYS A 317 -14.46 7.27 6.34
CA CYS A 317 -13.20 7.44 5.62
C CYS A 317 -12.39 6.13 5.64
N ALA A 318 -11.88 5.74 4.48
CA ALA A 318 -11.21 4.47 4.30
C ALA A 318 -9.73 4.66 3.97
N GLY A 319 -9.31 4.49 2.72
CA GLY A 319 -7.93 4.65 2.28
C GLY A 319 -7.52 6.10 2.08
N VAL A 320 -6.25 6.40 2.37
CA VAL A 320 -5.61 7.65 1.96
C VAL A 320 -4.36 7.35 1.12
N GLY A 321 -4.18 8.09 0.03
CA GLY A 321 -3.00 8.02 -0.82
C GLY A 321 -2.43 9.40 -1.11
N ALA A 322 -1.10 9.52 -1.08
CA ALA A 322 -0.41 10.75 -1.47
C ALA A 322 -0.43 10.92 -3.00
N VAL A 323 -0.63 12.14 -3.46
CA VAL A 323 -0.52 12.57 -4.86
C VAL A 323 0.37 13.81 -4.91
N ALA A 324 0.82 14.22 -6.10
CA ALA A 324 1.80 15.31 -6.26
C ALA A 324 1.50 16.60 -5.47
N ASP A 325 0.21 16.93 -5.32
CA ASP A 325 -0.24 18.16 -4.69
C ASP A 325 -0.87 17.95 -3.29
N GLY A 326 -0.90 16.73 -2.76
CA GLY A 326 -1.54 16.46 -1.46
C GLY A 326 -2.07 15.03 -1.32
N PHE A 327 -3.34 14.88 -0.95
CA PHE A 327 -3.91 13.56 -0.64
C PHE A 327 -5.27 13.31 -1.29
N VAL A 328 -5.50 12.06 -1.71
CA VAL A 328 -6.81 11.53 -2.06
C VAL A 328 -7.27 10.59 -0.96
N VAL A 329 -8.53 10.73 -0.53
CA VAL A 329 -9.13 9.93 0.53
C VAL A 329 -10.43 9.28 0.05
N THR A 330 -10.57 7.97 0.22
CA THR A 330 -11.81 7.23 -0.11
C THR A 330 -12.80 7.27 1.06
N SER A 331 -14.07 7.02 0.75
CA SER A 331 -15.14 6.90 1.76
C SER A 331 -16.11 5.80 1.36
N GLY A 332 -16.55 5.00 2.34
CA GLY A 332 -17.54 3.94 2.14
C GLY A 332 -18.99 4.46 2.06
N GLN A 333 -19.25 5.69 2.51
CA GLN A 333 -20.57 6.35 2.42
C GLN A 333 -20.61 7.50 1.39
N GLY A 334 -19.47 8.12 1.11
CA GLY A 334 -19.38 9.35 0.31
C GLY A 334 -18.63 9.20 -1.01
N ARG A 335 -18.44 10.33 -1.68
CA ARG A 335 -17.46 10.46 -2.78
C ARG A 335 -16.06 10.59 -2.19
N CYS A 336 -15.07 10.06 -2.90
CA CYS A 336 -13.67 10.31 -2.59
C CYS A 336 -13.38 11.82 -2.61
N ARG A 337 -12.43 12.25 -1.79
CA ARG A 337 -12.03 13.65 -1.62
C ARG A 337 -10.58 13.85 -2.00
N PHE A 338 -10.28 14.95 -2.66
CA PHE A 338 -8.94 15.45 -2.87
C PHE A 338 -8.69 16.66 -1.98
N TYR A 339 -7.52 16.72 -1.34
CA TYR A 339 -7.03 17.83 -0.53
C TYR A 339 -5.72 18.35 -1.15
N ASP A 340 -5.75 19.58 -1.69
CA ASP A 340 -4.56 20.27 -2.21
C ASP A 340 -3.78 20.88 -1.04
N CYS A 341 -2.68 20.24 -0.68
CA CYS A 341 -1.87 20.55 0.48
C CYS A 341 -0.82 21.64 0.24
N ARG A 342 -0.76 22.21 -0.97
CA ARG A 342 0.03 23.41 -1.26
C ARG A 342 -0.68 24.69 -0.85
N GLN A 343 -1.98 24.59 -0.58
CA GLN A 343 -2.80 25.71 -0.10
C GLN A 343 -2.68 25.84 1.43
N THR A 344 -2.88 27.06 1.94
CA THR A 344 -2.95 27.30 3.38
C THR A 344 -4.24 26.71 3.95
N ASP A 345 -5.37 26.96 3.28
CA ASP A 345 -6.67 26.44 3.66
C ASP A 345 -6.95 25.12 2.93
N LEU A 346 -6.98 24.02 3.68
CA LEU A 346 -7.17 22.68 3.14
C LEU A 346 -8.66 22.36 2.98
N VAL A 347 -9.21 22.71 1.83
CA VAL A 347 -10.62 22.46 1.49
C VAL A 347 -10.77 21.17 0.67
N ALA A 348 -11.67 20.30 1.11
CA ALA A 348 -11.98 19.05 0.43
C ALA A 348 -12.67 19.29 -0.92
N LYS A 349 -12.13 18.70 -2.00
CA LYS A 349 -12.74 18.69 -3.33
C LYS A 349 -13.35 17.31 -3.62
N PRO A 350 -14.66 17.18 -3.92
CA PRO A 350 -15.21 15.92 -4.43
C PRO A 350 -14.49 15.47 -5.69
N LEU A 351 -14.19 14.17 -5.77
CA LEU A 351 -13.89 13.52 -7.04
C LEU A 351 -15.19 12.97 -7.65
N GLU A 352 -15.27 12.92 -8.97
CA GLU A 352 -16.41 12.37 -9.71
C GLU A 352 -16.40 10.83 -9.75
N LEU A 353 -15.92 10.19 -8.68
CA LEU A 353 -15.90 8.74 -8.54
C LEU A 353 -17.26 8.24 -8.02
N PRO A 354 -17.69 7.01 -8.34
CA PRO A 354 -18.93 6.47 -7.81
C PRO A 354 -18.94 6.47 -6.28
N ALA A 355 -20.07 6.83 -5.68
CA ALA A 355 -20.19 6.93 -4.24
C ALA A 355 -20.19 5.55 -3.57
N GLY A 356 -19.50 5.47 -2.44
CA GLY A 356 -19.56 4.36 -1.50
C GLY A 356 -18.98 3.02 -1.96
N LEU A 357 -19.03 2.07 -1.03
CA LEU A 357 -18.62 0.67 -1.17
C LEU A 357 -17.16 0.46 -1.63
N TRP A 358 -16.30 1.46 -1.41
CA TRP A 358 -14.86 1.34 -1.62
C TRP A 358 -14.20 0.60 -0.44
N ASP A 359 -13.18 -0.21 -0.75
CA ASP A 359 -12.34 -0.82 0.28
C ASP A 359 -11.32 0.18 0.88
N ASN A 360 -10.55 -0.32 1.85
CA ASN A 360 -9.61 0.42 2.68
C ASN A 360 -8.38 0.94 1.95
N HIS A 361 -8.09 0.49 0.73
CA HIS A 361 -6.91 0.92 -0.03
C HIS A 361 -7.27 1.45 -1.41
N LEU A 362 -6.48 2.41 -1.84
CA LEU A 362 -6.46 2.93 -3.19
C LEU A 362 -5.01 2.97 -3.65
N HIS A 363 -4.81 2.74 -4.94
CA HIS A 363 -3.52 2.90 -5.57
C HIS A 363 -3.68 3.75 -6.83
N LEU A 364 -2.81 4.75 -7.03
CA LEU A 364 -2.86 5.66 -8.16
C LEU A 364 -1.64 5.40 -9.06
N ILE A 365 -1.89 5.13 -10.34
CA ILE A 365 -0.85 4.90 -11.36
C ILE A 365 -0.96 5.82 -12.57
#